data_AF-A0A941IAB8-F1
#
_entry.id   AF-A0A941IAB8-F1
#
_cell.length_a   1.000
_cell.length_b   1.000
_cell.length_c   1.000
_cell.angle_alpha   90.00
_cell.angle_beta   90.00
_cell.angle_gamma   90.00
#
_symmetry.space_group_name_H-M   'P 1'
#
loop_
_entity.id
_entity.type
_entity.pdbx_description
1 polymer ?
#
loop_
_entity_poly.entity_id
_entity_poly.type
_entity_poly.pdbx_seq_one_letter_code
_entity_poly.pdbx_strand_id
1 'polypeptide(L)'
;QCSFSMSKVPGSRQFEVAEVEELLAKREIGPLQGFRSKMGRPFAAILKIVPDTEHNNLKLEFDFGQNQDDDEDAEGVDFSQQTALGPCPKCASGVYEMGLTYVCEKTVAKP
;
A
#
# COMPACT_ATOMS: atom_id res chain seq x y z
N GLN A 1 -31.83 -10.18 9.44
CA GLN A 1 -31.18 -9.11 10.21
C GLN A 1 -29.77 -8.95 9.69
N CYS A 2 -29.27 -7.72 9.49
CA CYS A 2 -27.93 -7.47 8.94
C CYS A 2 -26.90 -7.37 10.08
N SER A 3 -25.74 -8.01 9.93
CA SER A 3 -24.64 -8.04 10.91
C SER A 3 -23.35 -7.39 10.38
N PHE A 4 -23.45 -6.61 9.31
CA PHE A 4 -22.28 -5.92 8.75
C PHE A 4 -21.79 -4.84 9.71
N SER A 5 -20.49 -4.84 9.98
CA SER A 5 -19.83 -3.78 10.74
C SER A 5 -18.39 -3.61 10.24
N MET A 6 -17.89 -2.37 10.26
CA MET A 6 -16.51 -2.05 9.96
C MET A 6 -15.94 -1.08 11.00
N SER A 7 -14.64 -1.18 11.28
CA SER A 7 -13.95 -0.24 12.17
C SER A 7 -13.85 1.15 11.55
N LYS A 8 -14.13 2.19 12.34
CA LYS A 8 -13.94 3.61 11.93
C LYS A 8 -12.46 4.00 11.79
N VAL A 9 -11.57 3.27 12.46
CA VAL A 9 -10.13 3.55 12.52
C VAL A 9 -9.31 2.30 12.20
N PRO A 10 -9.37 1.76 10.98
CA PRO A 10 -8.57 0.59 10.62
C PRO A 10 -7.10 0.97 10.41
N GLY A 11 -6.17 0.12 10.86
CA GLY A 11 -4.74 0.38 10.70
C GLY A 11 -4.26 1.68 11.37
N SER A 12 -4.87 2.09 12.48
CA SER A 12 -4.57 3.36 13.18
C SER A 12 -4.81 4.64 12.36
N ARG A 13 -5.62 4.55 11.30
CA ARG A 13 -6.04 5.69 10.46
C ARG A 13 -7.54 5.87 10.55
N GLN A 14 -7.99 7.08 10.85
CA GLN A 14 -9.41 7.42 10.80
C GLN A 14 -9.84 7.61 9.34
N PHE A 15 -10.97 7.02 8.95
CA PHE A 15 -11.55 7.31 7.63
C PHE A 15 -12.29 8.64 7.61
N GLU A 16 -12.17 9.30 6.46
CA GLU A 16 -13.08 10.38 6.10
C GLU A 16 -14.42 9.82 5.61
N VAL A 17 -15.50 10.56 5.82
CA VAL A 17 -16.86 10.13 5.42
C VAL A 17 -16.92 9.81 3.92
N ALA A 18 -16.30 10.66 3.10
CA ALA A 18 -16.24 10.47 1.66
C ALA A 18 -15.52 9.18 1.24
N GLU A 19 -14.48 8.76 1.98
CA GLU A 19 -13.76 7.51 1.73
C GLU A 19 -14.65 6.30 2.03
N VAL A 20 -15.41 6.36 3.13
CA VAL A 20 -16.36 5.30 3.50
C VAL A 20 -17.48 5.21 2.48
N GLU A 21 -18.00 6.35 2.01
CA GLU A 21 -19.04 6.38 0.97
C GLU A 21 -18.55 5.73 -0.32
N GLU A 22 -17.34 6.07 -0.77
CA GLU A 22 -16.76 5.47 -1.96
C GLU A 22 -16.49 3.97 -1.79
N LEU A 23 -15.92 3.57 -0.65
CA LEU A 23 -15.69 2.16 -0.33
C LEU A 23 -17.00 1.36 -0.28
N LEU A 24 -18.08 1.90 0.30
CA LEU A 24 -19.38 1.25 0.32
C LEU A 24 -20.01 1.16 -1.08
N ALA A 25 -19.81 2.18 -1.92
CA ALA A 25 -20.34 2.23 -3.28
C ALA A 25 -19.60 1.29 -4.24
N LYS A 26 -18.26 1.33 -4.23
CA LYS A 26 -17.40 0.57 -5.16
C LYS A 26 -16.94 -0.77 -4.61
N ARG A 27 -17.09 -1.00 -3.30
CA ARG A 27 -16.48 -2.12 -2.54
C ARG A 27 -14.96 -2.13 -2.57
N GLU A 28 -14.34 -1.07 -3.08
CA GLU A 28 -12.89 -0.93 -3.20
C GLU A 28 -12.54 0.56 -3.14
N ILE A 29 -11.47 0.91 -2.41
CA ILE A 29 -10.89 2.25 -2.38
C ILE A 29 -9.38 2.17 -2.18
N GLY A 30 -8.60 2.96 -2.92
CA GLY A 30 -7.17 3.11 -2.68
C GLY A 30 -6.31 3.25 -3.94
N PRO A 31 -4.96 3.24 -3.78
CA PRO A 31 -4.21 3.02 -2.54
C PRO A 31 -4.31 4.23 -1.57
N LEU A 32 -4.79 3.97 -0.36
CA LEU A 32 -4.84 4.96 0.71
C LEU A 32 -3.57 4.90 1.56
N GLN A 33 -3.11 6.06 2.01
CA GLN A 33 -1.89 6.22 2.80
C GLN A 33 -2.18 6.62 4.24
N GLY A 34 -1.24 6.39 5.14
CA GLY A 34 -1.32 6.81 6.53
C GLY A 34 -1.79 5.71 7.49
N PHE A 35 -1.88 4.46 7.01
CA PHE A 35 -1.99 3.31 7.90
C PHE A 35 -0.67 3.05 8.61
N ARG A 36 -0.73 2.46 9.80
CA ARG A 36 0.44 2.06 10.58
C ARG A 36 0.41 0.59 10.88
N SER A 37 1.53 -0.10 10.63
CA SER A 37 1.70 -1.50 10.97
C SER A 37 1.72 -1.69 12.48
N LYS A 38 1.73 -2.94 12.95
CA LYS A 38 1.86 -3.25 14.38
C LYS A 38 3.15 -2.70 15.00
N MET A 39 4.20 -2.51 14.18
CA MET A 39 5.46 -1.87 14.57
C MET A 39 5.47 -0.35 14.36
N GLY A 40 4.35 0.27 13.98
CA GLY A 40 4.19 1.72 13.84
C GLY A 40 4.69 2.29 12.51
N ARG A 41 5.21 1.46 11.61
CA ARG A 41 5.70 1.88 10.28
C ARG A 41 4.53 2.29 9.39
N PRO A 42 4.60 3.43 8.69
CA PRO A 42 3.54 3.87 7.78
C PRO A 42 3.51 2.95 6.54
N PHE A 43 2.32 2.59 6.07
CA PHE A 43 2.13 1.86 4.82
C PHE A 43 0.93 2.39 4.02
N ALA A 44 0.90 2.05 2.74
CA ALA A 44 -0.22 2.29 1.84
C ALA A 44 -0.94 0.97 1.55
N ALA A 45 -2.26 1.02 1.42
CA ALA A 45 -3.05 -0.17 1.08
C ALA A 45 -4.32 0.21 0.32
N ILE A 46 -4.75 -0.68 -0.56
CA ILE A 46 -6.09 -0.67 -1.14
C ILE A 46 -7.00 -1.41 -0.16
N LEU A 47 -8.18 -0.87 0.08
CA LEU A 47 -9.17 -1.48 0.95
C LEU A 47 -10.28 -2.07 0.11
N LYS A 48 -10.67 -3.30 0.43
CA LYS A 48 -11.73 -4.02 -0.27
C LYS A 48 -12.76 -4.56 0.70
N ILE A 49 -14.03 -4.49 0.33
CA ILE A 49 -15.11 -5.19 1.04
C ILE A 49 -15.33 -6.52 0.31
N VAL A 50 -14.85 -7.59 0.92
CA VAL A 50 -14.92 -8.95 0.37
C VAL A 50 -15.94 -9.80 1.11
N PRO A 51 -16.59 -10.76 0.43
CA PRO A 51 -17.46 -11.72 1.11
C PRO A 51 -16.66 -12.63 2.03
N ASP A 52 -17.13 -12.75 3.25
CA ASP A 52 -16.62 -13.63 4.28
C ASP A 52 -17.52 -14.88 4.35
N THR A 53 -17.11 -15.93 3.63
CA THR A 53 -17.89 -17.17 3.47
C THR A 53 -18.00 -17.96 4.78
N GLU A 54 -17.05 -17.79 5.70
CA GLU A 54 -17.06 -18.50 6.99
C GLU A 54 -18.14 -17.95 7.93
N HIS A 55 -18.34 -16.64 7.90
CA HIS A 55 -19.29 -15.95 8.76
C HIS A 55 -20.56 -15.49 8.04
N ASN A 56 -20.71 -15.84 6.76
CA ASN A 56 -21.78 -15.40 5.86
C ASN A 56 -22.01 -13.88 5.96
N ASN A 57 -20.92 -13.12 5.94
CA ASN A 57 -20.91 -11.67 6.14
C ASN A 57 -19.99 -10.96 5.12
N LEU A 58 -19.82 -9.65 5.23
CA LEU A 58 -18.83 -8.88 4.48
C LEU A 58 -17.73 -8.42 5.43
N LYS A 59 -16.47 -8.57 5.03
CA LYS A 59 -15.30 -8.12 5.79
C LYS A 59 -14.49 -7.09 5.01
N LEU A 60 -13.77 -6.24 5.74
CA LEU A 60 -12.80 -5.31 5.18
C LEU A 60 -11.45 -6.02 5.08
N GLU A 61 -10.85 -6.00 3.89
CA GLU A 61 -9.54 -6.59 3.60
C GLU A 61 -8.58 -5.50 3.11
N PHE A 62 -7.32 -5.61 3.55
CA PHE A 62 -6.22 -4.79 3.07
C PHE A 62 -5.53 -5.53 1.93
N ASP A 63 -5.58 -4.95 0.74
CA ASP A 63 -4.85 -5.39 -0.44
C ASP A 63 -3.63 -4.47 -0.59
N PHE A 64 -2.44 -5.03 -0.42
CA PHE A 64 -1.19 -4.29 -0.47
C PHE A 64 -0.64 -4.12 -1.91
N GLY A 65 -1.37 -4.61 -2.92
CA GLY A 65 -0.90 -4.71 -4.29
C GLY A 65 0.27 -5.70 -4.45
N GLN A 66 0.67 -5.99 -5.69
CA GLN A 66 1.89 -6.76 -6.00
C GLN A 66 3.19 -5.95 -5.74
N ASN A 67 3.27 -5.26 -4.61
CA ASN A 67 4.52 -4.67 -4.13
C ASN A 67 4.74 -5.10 -2.67
N GLN A 68 4.73 -6.42 -2.47
CA GLN A 68 5.22 -7.02 -1.25
C GLN A 68 6.73 -7.22 -1.40
N ASP A 69 7.48 -6.13 -1.30
CA ASP A 69 8.92 -6.13 -0.99
C ASP A 69 9.12 -5.38 0.33
N ASP A 70 8.40 -5.81 1.36
CA ASP A 70 8.62 -5.39 2.74
C ASP A 70 8.39 -6.61 3.65
N ASP A 71 9.26 -7.61 3.48
CA ASP A 71 9.68 -8.48 4.58
C ASP A 71 11.15 -8.15 4.88
N GLU A 72 11.52 -8.22 6.16
CA GLU A 72 12.71 -7.59 6.74
C GLU A 72 14.05 -8.26 6.40
N ASP A 73 14.17 -8.89 5.24
CA ASP A 73 15.42 -9.41 4.68
C ASP A 73 15.19 -9.72 3.18
N ALA A 74 15.44 -8.77 2.29
CA ALA A 74 15.46 -9.05 0.86
C ALA A 74 16.44 -8.14 0.14
N GLU A 75 17.24 -8.81 -0.66
CA GLU A 75 18.45 -8.38 -1.33
C GLU A 75 18.23 -7.19 -2.27
N GLY A 76 19.33 -6.52 -2.63
CA GLY A 76 19.33 -5.29 -3.40
C GLY A 76 18.27 -5.26 -4.51
N VAL A 77 17.40 -4.24 -4.43
CA VAL A 77 16.34 -3.98 -5.41
C VAL A 77 16.93 -4.09 -6.82
N ASP A 78 16.51 -5.11 -7.57
CA ASP A 78 17.01 -5.34 -8.92
C ASP A 78 16.28 -4.42 -9.90
N PHE A 79 16.95 -3.33 -10.26
CA PHE A 79 16.47 -2.36 -11.24
C PHE A 79 16.54 -2.87 -12.69
N SER A 80 17.04 -4.08 -12.94
CA SER A 80 17.25 -4.60 -14.31
C SER A 80 15.96 -4.70 -15.14
N GLN A 81 14.81 -4.84 -14.47
CA GLN A 81 13.50 -4.96 -15.11
C GLN A 81 12.70 -3.65 -15.16
N GLN A 82 13.26 -2.54 -14.63
CA GLN A 82 12.59 -1.25 -14.59
C GLN A 82 13.22 -0.26 -15.58
N THR A 83 12.39 0.59 -16.19
CA THR A 83 12.89 1.65 -17.09
C THR A 83 13.24 2.88 -16.28
N ALA A 84 14.48 3.36 -16.40
CA ALA A 84 14.91 4.58 -15.74
C ALA A 84 14.14 5.79 -16.29
N LEU A 85 13.56 6.59 -15.39
CA LEU A 85 12.85 7.83 -15.73
C LEU A 85 13.80 8.94 -16.16
N GLY A 86 15.05 8.91 -15.69
CA GLY A 86 16.07 9.88 -16.03
C GLY A 86 17.25 9.87 -15.07
N PRO A 87 18.26 10.72 -15.34
CA PRO A 87 19.45 10.81 -14.49
C PRO A 87 19.16 11.55 -13.19
N CYS A 88 19.66 11.00 -12.09
CA CYS A 88 19.61 11.59 -10.76
C CYS A 88 20.44 12.89 -10.75
N PRO A 89 19.88 14.02 -10.29
CA PRO A 89 20.59 15.31 -10.30
C PRO A 89 21.81 15.35 -9.34
N LYS A 90 21.95 14.37 -8.45
CA LYS A 90 23.04 14.31 -7.45
C LYS A 90 24.22 13.42 -7.88
N CYS A 91 23.96 12.29 -8.53
CA CYS A 91 24.99 11.31 -8.88
C CYS A 91 24.94 10.83 -10.34
N ALA A 92 24.04 11.39 -11.16
CA ALA A 92 23.80 11.03 -12.56
C ALA A 92 23.37 9.57 -12.82
N SER A 93 23.15 8.76 -11.78
CA SER A 93 22.61 7.40 -11.89
C SER A 93 21.11 7.40 -12.17
N GLY A 94 20.54 6.30 -12.64
CA GLY A 94 19.12 6.16 -12.94
C GLY A 94 18.21 6.42 -11.74
N VAL A 95 17.12 7.13 -12.00
CA VAL A 95 15.98 7.31 -11.07
C VAL A 95 14.85 6.41 -11.53
N TYR A 96 14.29 5.66 -10.61
CA TYR A 96 13.24 4.68 -10.85
C TYR A 96 12.01 5.00 -10.01
N GLU A 97 10.85 4.60 -10.51
CA GLU A 97 9.58 4.71 -9.80
C GLU A 97 9.40 3.51 -8.88
N MET A 98 9.41 3.74 -7.56
CA MET A 98 9.12 2.72 -6.55
C MET A 98 7.80 3.08 -5.87
N GLY A 99 6.72 2.47 -6.36
CA GLY A 99 5.35 2.73 -5.91
C GLY A 99 4.96 4.20 -6.12
N LEU A 100 5.01 4.99 -5.05
CA LEU A 100 4.64 6.41 -5.04
C LEU A 100 5.84 7.36 -4.85
N THR A 101 7.07 6.87 -4.96
CA THR A 101 8.30 7.67 -4.79
C THR A 101 9.27 7.46 -5.94
N TYR A 102 10.08 8.49 -6.22
CA TYR A 102 11.19 8.41 -7.16
C TYR A 102 12.48 8.20 -6.40
N VAL A 103 13.15 7.07 -6.66
CA VAL A 103 14.33 6.66 -5.91
C VAL A 103 15.51 6.47 -6.86
N CYS A 104 16.67 6.97 -6.45
CA CYS A 104 17.91 6.76 -7.19
C CYS A 104 18.46 5.36 -6.89
N GLU A 105 18.92 4.64 -7.93
CA GLU A 105 19.48 3.28 -7.77
C GLU A 105 20.59 3.19 -6.71
N LYS A 106 21.42 4.23 -6.59
CA LYS A 106 22.51 4.28 -5.60
C LYS A 106 22.06 4.55 -4.16
N THR A 107 20.79 4.88 -3.95
CA THR A 107 20.24 5.13 -2.61
C THR A 107 19.77 3.84 -1.94
N VAL A 108 19.31 2.86 -2.72
CA VAL A 108 18.87 1.56 -2.20
C VAL A 108 19.94 0.48 -2.34
N ALA A 109 20.87 0.63 -3.27
CA ALA A 109 22.08 -0.19 -3.31
C ALA A 109 23.02 0.26 -2.17
N LYS A 110 22.89 -0.36 -0.99
CA LYS A 110 24.00 -0.34 -0.02
C LYS A 110 25.20 -1.11 -0.62
N PRO A 111 26.43 -0.66 -0.37
CA PRO A 111 27.65 -1.24 -0.94
C PRO A 111 27.88 -2.68 -0.49
#